data_AF-A0A0V0GVV5-F1
#
_entry.id   AF-A0A0V0GVV5-F1
#
_cell.length_a   1.000
_cell.length_b   1.000
_cell.length_c   1.000
_cell.angle_alpha   90.00
_cell.angle_beta   90.00
_cell.angle_gamma   90.00
#
_symmetry.space_group_name_H-M   'P 1'
#
loop_
_entity.id
_entity.type
_entity.pdbx_description
1 polymer ?
#
loop_
_entity_poly.entity_id
_entity_poly.type
_entity_poly.pdbx_seq_one_letter_code
_entity_poly.pdbx_strand_id
1 'polypeptide(L)'
;GPNKYASSTTVASLKDKLIAQWPKDKDNGPRTTNDVKLINAGRILENSKTLGETRLPAIEVPGGVITMHVVVRPPMNEKARDKLQDDSLNKGGCACTIL
;
A
#
# COMPACT_ATOMS: atom_id res chain seq x y z
N GLY A 1 19.16 10.25 2.26
CA GLY A 1 19.57 8.93 2.80
C GLY A 1 18.35 8.14 3.24
N PRO A 2 18.47 6.85 3.57
CA PRO A 2 17.34 6.04 4.04
C PRO A 2 16.78 6.57 5.37
N ASN A 3 15.46 6.44 5.57
CA ASN A 3 14.79 6.84 6.80
C ASN A 3 14.90 5.74 7.87
N LYS A 4 15.10 6.15 9.13
CA LYS A 4 15.10 5.24 10.28
C LYS A 4 13.70 5.20 10.91
N TYR A 5 13.16 4.00 11.08
CA TYR A 5 11.90 3.75 11.78
C TYR A 5 12.12 2.70 12.87
N ALA A 6 11.46 2.88 14.03
CA ALA A 6 11.50 1.91 15.10
C ALA A 6 10.72 0.65 14.72
N SER A 7 11.14 -0.52 15.20
CA SER A 7 10.44 -1.79 14.95
C SER A 7 8.99 -1.78 15.44
N SER A 8 8.67 -1.00 16.47
CA SER A 8 7.31 -0.81 17.00
C SER A 8 6.42 0.11 16.17
N THR A 9 6.96 0.78 15.14
CA THR A 9 6.17 1.64 14.25
C THR A 9 5.16 0.77 13.51
N THR A 10 3.88 1.15 13.53
CA THR A 10 2.86 0.43 12.74
C THR A 10 2.95 0.78 11.26
N VAL A 11 2.49 -0.13 10.41
CA VAL A 11 2.38 0.10 8.97
C VAL A 11 1.44 1.27 8.69
N ALA A 12 0.35 1.42 9.45
CA ALA A 12 -0.53 2.58 9.36
C ALA A 12 0.22 3.91 9.58
N SER A 13 0.96 4.03 10.68
CA SER A 13 1.72 5.25 10.98
C SER A 13 2.82 5.51 9.95
N LEU A 14 3.42 4.48 9.35
CA LEU A 14 4.35 4.66 8.24
C LEU A 14 3.65 5.23 6.99
N LYS A 15 2.46 4.73 6.65
CA LYS A 15 1.66 5.27 5.53
C LYS A 15 1.28 6.71 5.77
N ASP A 16 0.86 7.08 6.98
CA ASP A 16 0.54 8.48 7.32
C ASP A 16 1.74 9.41 7.09
N LYS A 17 2.93 8.98 7.52
CA LYS A 17 4.18 9.74 7.27
C LYS A 17 4.47 9.90 5.78
N LEU A 18 4.28 8.84 4.99
CA LEU A 18 4.47 8.89 3.54
C LEU A 18 3.48 9.85 2.86
N ILE A 19 2.22 9.88 3.30
CA ILE A 19 1.18 10.79 2.79
C ILE A 19 1.53 12.25 3.14
N ALA A 20 1.95 12.48 4.39
CA ALA A 20 2.35 13.81 4.84
C ALA A 20 3.52 14.37 4.01
N GLN A 21 4.51 13.52 3.73
CA GLN A 21 5.71 13.86 2.95
C GLN A 21 5.49 13.77 1.43
N TRP A 22 4.31 13.37 0.97
CA TRP A 22 4.05 13.20 -0.45
C TRP A 22 4.16 14.55 -1.19
N PRO A 23 4.83 14.59 -2.36
CA PRO A 23 4.96 15.81 -3.14
C PRO A 23 3.59 16.42 -3.48
N LYS A 24 3.37 17.68 -3.08
CA LYS A 24 2.07 18.35 -3.19
C LYS A 24 1.76 18.84 -4.61
N ASP A 25 2.78 18.92 -5.47
CA ASP A 25 2.67 19.23 -6.90
C ASP A 25 2.14 18.06 -7.74
N LYS A 26 1.93 16.88 -7.14
CA LYS A 26 1.39 15.70 -7.81
C LYS A 26 -0.11 15.59 -7.57
N ASP A 27 -0.89 15.95 -8.60
CA ASP A 27 -2.37 15.97 -8.59
C ASP A 27 -3.03 14.62 -8.18
N ASN A 28 -2.32 13.50 -8.38
CA ASN A 28 -2.80 12.13 -8.08
C ASN A 28 -2.16 11.51 -6.83
N GLY A 29 -1.75 12.32 -5.86
CA GLY A 29 -1.20 11.84 -4.59
C GLY A 29 -2.21 11.06 -3.72
N PRO A 30 -1.73 10.20 -2.81
CA PRO A 30 -2.59 9.52 -1.85
C PRO A 30 -3.19 10.54 -0.87
N ARG A 31 -4.45 10.35 -0.49
CA ARG A 31 -5.15 11.20 0.48
C ARG A 31 -5.29 10.52 1.83
N THR A 32 -5.45 9.21 1.83
CA THR A 32 -5.68 8.38 3.01
C THR A 32 -4.78 7.15 3.01
N THR A 33 -4.64 6.48 4.15
CA THR A 33 -3.88 5.23 4.28
C THR A 33 -4.40 4.10 3.38
N ASN A 34 -5.68 4.16 2.98
CA ASN A 34 -6.29 3.20 2.06
C ASN A 34 -5.84 3.39 0.60
N ASP A 35 -5.37 4.59 0.26
CA ASP A 35 -4.82 4.89 -1.08
C ASP A 35 -3.40 4.34 -1.22
N VAL A 36 -2.79 3.87 -0.13
CA VAL A 36 -1.40 3.39 -0.11
C VAL A 36 -1.34 1.91 0.23
N LYS A 37 -0.67 1.14 -0.63
CA LYS A 37 -0.21 -0.22 -0.30
C LYS A 37 1.30 -0.19 -0.11
N LEU A 38 1.75 -0.70 1.03
CA LEU A 38 3.16 -0.98 1.29
C LEU A 38 3.44 -2.44 0.97
N ILE A 39 4.46 -2.68 0.16
CA ILE A 39 4.85 -4.02 -0.26
C ILE A 39 6.30 -4.26 0.12
N ASN A 40 6.55 -5.36 0.82
CA ASN A 40 7.89 -5.79 1.19
C ASN A 40 8.07 -7.26 0.81
N ALA A 41 9.15 -7.57 0.06
CA ALA A 41 9.47 -8.92 -0.41
C ALA A 41 8.25 -9.70 -0.95
N GLY A 42 7.47 -9.05 -1.82
CA GLY A 42 6.30 -9.64 -2.48
C GLY A 42 5.03 -9.69 -1.63
N ARG A 43 5.03 -9.22 -0.37
CA ARG A 43 3.84 -9.22 0.50
C ARG A 43 3.31 -7.81 0.72
N ILE A 44 2.00 -7.64 0.58
CA ILE A 44 1.31 -6.41 1.00
C ILE A 44 1.24 -6.41 2.53
N LEU A 45 1.65 -5.31 3.15
CA LEU A 45 1.69 -5.17 4.59
C LEU A 45 0.35 -4.70 5.17
N GLU A 46 -0.06 -5.33 6.27
CA GLU A 46 -1.29 -5.03 7.01
C GLU A 46 -1.11 -3.83 7.94
N ASN A 47 -2.09 -2.93 7.99
CA ASN A 47 -2.03 -1.67 8.74
C ASN A 47 -1.84 -1.86 10.26
N SER A 48 -2.37 -2.95 10.81
CA SER A 48 -2.33 -3.27 12.25
C SER A 48 -0.97 -3.78 12.72
N LYS A 49 -0.14 -4.29 11.81
CA LYS A 49 1.17 -4.85 12.16
C LYS A 49 2.22 -3.76 12.34
N THR A 50 3.18 -4.05 13.20
CA THR A 50 4.40 -3.27 13.37
C THR A 50 5.44 -3.64 12.32
N LEU A 51 6.40 -2.74 12.04
CA LEU A 51 7.48 -3.02 11.10
C LEU A 51 8.28 -4.25 11.51
N GLY A 52 8.49 -4.47 12.82
CA GLY A 52 9.16 -5.66 13.35
C GLY A 52 8.41 -6.95 13.02
N GLU A 53 7.08 -6.96 13.13
CA GLU A 53 6.24 -8.13 12.79
C GLU A 53 6.14 -8.37 11.29
N THR A 54 6.35 -7.34 10.46
CA THR A 54 6.35 -7.48 8.99
C THR A 54 7.69 -7.91 8.40
N ARG A 55 8.75 -7.98 9.22
CA ARG A 55 10.08 -8.38 8.75
C ARG A 55 10.11 -9.85 8.35
N LEU A 56 11.00 -10.16 7.40
CA LEU A 56 11.20 -11.49 6.88
C LEU A 56 12.67 -11.90 7.09
N PRO A 57 13.00 -12.56 8.21
CA PRO A 57 14.38 -12.90 8.57
C PRO A 57 15.12 -13.75 7.52
N ALA A 58 14.38 -14.49 6.69
CA ALA A 58 14.97 -15.31 5.62
C ALA A 58 15.51 -14.49 4.44
N ILE A 59 15.08 -13.23 4.28
CA ILE A 59 15.40 -12.37 3.14
C ILE A 59 16.12 -11.09 3.60
N GLU A 60 15.83 -10.64 4.82
CA GLU A 60 16.32 -9.37 5.35
C GLU A 60 17.52 -9.55 6.27
N VAL A 61 18.60 -8.81 5.99
CA VAL A 61 19.80 -8.80 6.81
C VAL A 61 19.61 -7.87 8.02
N PRO A 62 19.88 -8.34 9.26
CA PRO A 62 19.86 -7.49 10.45
C PRO A 62 20.81 -6.29 10.32
N GLY A 63 20.32 -5.10 10.67
CA GLY A 63 21.10 -3.85 10.52
C GLY A 63 21.18 -3.31 9.09
N GLY A 64 20.68 -4.05 8.09
CA GLY A 64 20.58 -3.61 6.70
C GLY A 64 19.45 -2.60 6.46
N VAL A 65 19.49 -1.97 5.28
CA VAL A 65 18.40 -1.12 4.78
C VAL A 65 17.36 -2.01 4.09
N ILE A 66 16.09 -1.84 4.46
CA ILE A 66 14.97 -2.52 3.81
C ILE A 66 14.37 -1.57 2.77
N THR A 67 14.24 -2.05 1.53
CA THR A 67 13.59 -1.30 0.45
C THR A 67 12.17 -1.82 0.26
N MET A 68 11.18 -0.97 0.52
CA MET A 68 9.76 -1.29 0.34
C MET A 68 9.23 -0.59 -0.92
N HIS A 69 8.27 -1.23 -1.60
CA HIS A 69 7.52 -0.60 -2.69
C HIS A 69 6.29 0.11 -2.13
N VAL A 70 6.07 1.34 -2.57
CA VAL A 70 4.88 2.14 -2.27
C VAL A 70 4.01 2.18 -3.52
N VAL A 71 2.82 1.59 -3.46
CA VAL A 71 1.84 1.66 -4.54
C VAL A 71 0.74 2.62 -4.13
N VAL A 72 0.56 3.69 -4.91
CA VAL A 72 -0.53 4.64 -4.74
C VAL A 72 -1.67 4.26 -5.67
N ARG A 73 -2.84 3.98 -5.09
CA ARG A 73 -4.08 3.82 -5.82
C ARG A 73 -4.78 5.18 -5.85
N PRO A 74 -5.17 5.69 -7.02
CA PRO A 74 -5.97 6.90 -7.10
C PRO A 74 -7.26 6.72 -6.27
N PRO A 75 -7.70 7.74 -5.51
CA PRO A 75 -8.96 7.67 -4.78
C PRO A 75 -10.08 7.44 -5.78
N MET A 76 -10.84 6.35 -5.59
CA MET A 76 -12.04 6.10 -6.39
C MET A 76 -13.02 7.24 -6.16
N ASN A 77 -13.29 8.03 -7.20
CA ASN A 77 -14.29 9.08 -7.17
C ASN A 77 -15.63 8.46 -6.74
N GLU A 78 -16.22 8.93 -5.64
CA GLU A 78 -17.47 8.36 -5.08
C GLU A 78 -18.64 8.39 -6.08
N LYS A 79 -18.55 9.23 -7.13
CA LYS A 79 -19.48 9.24 -8.27
C LYS A 79 -19.53 7.92 -9.07
N ALA A 80 -18.61 6.98 -8.85
CA ALA A 80 -18.65 5.64 -9.43
C ALA A 80 -19.24 4.57 -8.49
N ARG A 81 -19.68 4.94 -7.27
CA ARG A 81 -20.31 3.98 -6.34
C ARG A 81 -21.77 3.66 -6.74
N ASP A 82 -22.46 4.57 -7.42
CA ASP A 82 -23.84 4.36 -7.89
C ASP A 82 -23.98 3.48 -9.14
N LYS A 83 -22.88 3.15 -9.84
CA LYS A 83 -22.92 2.26 -11.01
C LYS A 83 -22.48 0.81 -10.74
N LEU A 84 -22.32 0.42 -9.47
CA LEU A 84 -21.92 -0.94 -9.10
C LEU A 84 -22.96 -1.71 -8.28
N GLN A 85 -24.17 -1.16 -8.09
CA GLN A 85 -25.26 -1.82 -7.37
C GLN A 85 -26.49 -2.18 -8.22
N ASP A 86 -26.38 -2.17 -9.55
CA ASP A 86 -27.45 -2.64 -10.45
C ASP A 86 -26.94 -3.52 -11.61
N ASP A 87 -26.05 -4.47 -11.34
CA ASP A 87 -25.76 -5.54 -12.31
C ASP A 87 -25.55 -6.88 -11.58
N SER A 88 -26.56 -7.25 -10.78
CA SER A 88 -26.79 -8.65 -10.48
C SER A 88 -27.40 -9.31 -11.72
N LEU A 89 -26.58 -9.76 -12.66
CA LEU A 89 -26.59 -11.12 -13.22
C LEU A 89 -25.58 -11.23 -14.38
N ASN A 90 -24.52 -12.00 -14.16
CA ASN A 90 -23.91 -12.87 -15.16
C ASN A 90 -23.27 -12.20 -16.41
N LYS A 91 -21.95 -11.93 -16.37
CA LYS A 91 -21.05 -12.21 -17.52
C LYS A 91 -19.56 -12.13 -17.17
N GLY A 92 -18.88 -13.25 -17.38
CA GLY A 92 -17.48 -13.33 -17.83
C GLY A 92 -16.39 -12.90 -16.85
N GLY A 93 -15.80 -13.86 -16.15
CA GLY A 93 -14.55 -13.62 -15.42
C GLY A 93 -13.46 -13.09 -16.35
N CYS A 94 -12.84 -11.97 -15.98
CA CYS A 94 -11.65 -11.47 -16.64
C CYS A 94 -10.45 -12.31 -16.16
N ALA A 95 -10.08 -13.33 -16.94
CA ALA A 95 -8.88 -14.12 -16.71
C ALA A 95 -7.73 -13.50 -17.53
N CYS A 96 -6.79 -12.84 -16.84
CA CYS A 96 -5.52 -12.45 -17.44
C CYS A 96 -4.54 -13.61 -17.32
N THR A 97 -4.20 -14.24 -18.44
CA THR A 97 -3.10 -15.21 -18.53
C THR A 97 -1.84 -14.48 -19.00
N ILE A 98 -0.71 -14.73 -18.34
CA ILE A 98 0.61 -14.35 -18.85
C ILE A 98 1.05 -15.47 -19.79
N LEU A 99 1.25 -15.15 -21.08
CA LEU A 99 1.80 -16.06 -22.08
C LEU A 99 3.33 -15.97 -22.11
#